data_AF-M4SWM6-F1
#
_entry.id   AF-M4SWM6-F1
#
_cell.length_a   1.000
_cell.length_b   1.000
_cell.length_c   1.000
_cell.angle_alpha   90.00
_cell.angle_beta   90.00
_cell.angle_gamma   90.00
#
_symmetry.space_group_name_H-M   'P 1'
#
loop_
_entity.id
_entity.type
_entity.pdbx_description
1 polymer ?
#
loop_
_entity_poly.entity_id
_entity_poly.type
_entity_poly.pdbx_seq_one_letter_code
_entity_poly.pdbx_strand_id
1 'polypeptide(L)'
;MDIHQTAYAFQTFALVTIITARTGTAAKGSDGENTAEFNAICKLMRAALEGFDIPAADLPATAKEAFNSISVAHQLAYDNPTQMEEEIKHVFPEESKRPRRLPQSAHGIAAKKAINATYAFSKKIKEKAEQSLRQAKENFEAANKLLGAAVTGKEAFPASFDDSGNFLPTAADVELFGNGPTQQKNCGGTGAGGGNGDNVGVSLVNDLLCLCAISQGGSQKLCANVQATADESGITYSNPKSELKTAFTNIMAI
;
A
#
# COMPACT_ATOMS: atom_id res chain seq x y z
N MET A 1 -1.20 27.23 -10.09
CA MET A 1 -0.25 26.14 -9.75
C MET A 1 -0.38 25.91 -8.27
N ASP A 2 -0.90 24.74 -7.90
CA ASP A 2 -1.40 24.43 -6.57
C ASP A 2 -0.28 23.82 -5.71
N ILE A 3 -0.05 24.37 -4.53
CA ILE A 3 1.09 24.04 -3.63
C ILE A 3 0.96 22.63 -3.04
N HIS A 4 -0.20 21.99 -3.19
CA HIS A 4 -0.44 20.61 -2.74
C HIS A 4 -0.03 19.53 -3.75
N GLN A 5 0.21 19.88 -5.02
CA GLN A 5 0.58 18.91 -6.05
C GLN A 5 2.08 18.57 -6.03
N THR A 6 2.90 19.38 -5.37
CA THR A 6 4.35 19.17 -5.26
C THR A 6 4.75 18.29 -4.06
N ALA A 7 3.91 18.14 -3.04
CA ALA A 7 4.28 17.38 -1.84
C ALA A 7 4.27 15.85 -2.05
N TYR A 8 3.34 15.32 -2.85
CA TYR A 8 3.21 13.87 -3.07
C TYR A 8 4.25 13.30 -4.04
N ALA A 9 4.80 14.12 -4.93
CA ALA A 9 5.84 13.69 -5.89
C ALA A 9 7.22 13.51 -5.24
N PHE A 10 7.49 14.14 -4.09
CA PHE A 10 8.78 14.05 -3.41
C PHE A 10 8.93 12.81 -2.51
N GLN A 11 7.83 12.21 -2.04
CA GLN A 11 7.91 10.98 -1.22
C GLN A 11 8.10 9.71 -2.07
N THR A 12 7.61 9.71 -3.31
CA THR A 12 7.77 8.56 -4.22
C THR A 12 9.19 8.42 -4.77
N PHE A 13 9.95 9.53 -4.83
CA PHE A 13 11.34 9.53 -5.35
C PHE A 13 12.37 8.99 -4.34
N ALA A 14 12.09 9.06 -3.03
CA ALA A 14 13.03 8.61 -2.01
C ALA A 14 13.17 7.07 -1.97
N LEU A 15 12.09 6.32 -2.23
CA LEU A 15 12.13 4.85 -2.23
C LEU A 15 12.89 4.29 -3.44
N VAL A 16 12.74 4.89 -4.62
CA VAL A 16 13.35 4.39 -5.88
C VAL A 16 14.86 4.61 -5.93
N THR A 17 15.37 5.63 -5.23
CA THR A 17 16.81 5.96 -5.22
C THR A 17 17.62 5.00 -4.34
N ILE A 18 16.99 4.35 -3.34
CA ILE A 18 17.67 3.37 -2.47
C ILE A 18 17.83 2.01 -3.18
N ILE A 19 16.97 1.68 -4.14
CA ILE A 19 16.95 0.37 -4.81
C ILE A 19 17.96 0.31 -5.99
N THR A 20 18.42 1.44 -6.52
CA THR A 20 19.22 1.50 -7.78
C THR A 20 20.73 1.54 -7.59
N ALA A 21 21.26 1.42 -6.38
CA ALA A 21 22.70 1.41 -6.15
C ALA A 21 23.13 0.19 -5.33
N ARG A 22 23.57 -0.87 -6.03
CA ARG A 22 24.81 -1.64 -5.76
C ARG A 22 24.83 -2.90 -6.62
N THR A 23 25.61 -2.87 -7.70
CA THR A 23 26.22 -4.09 -8.24
C THR A 23 27.35 -4.48 -7.29
N GLY A 24 27.00 -5.09 -6.17
CA GLY A 24 27.97 -5.70 -5.26
C GLY A 24 28.38 -7.06 -5.82
N THR A 25 29.66 -7.24 -6.09
CA THR A 25 30.22 -8.59 -6.23
C THR A 25 30.14 -9.24 -4.86
N ALA A 26 29.42 -10.37 -4.74
CA ALA A 26 29.34 -11.15 -3.52
C ALA A 26 30.76 -11.58 -3.08
N ALA A 27 31.31 -10.90 -2.07
CA ALA A 27 32.47 -11.40 -1.36
C ALA A 27 32.03 -12.61 -0.52
N LYS A 28 32.93 -13.58 -0.33
CA LYS A 28 32.69 -14.70 0.58
C LYS A 28 32.56 -14.16 2.00
N GLY A 29 31.33 -14.04 2.49
CA GLY A 29 31.05 -13.36 3.76
C GLY A 29 31.77 -13.98 4.95
N SER A 30 32.22 -13.14 5.86
CA SER A 30 32.76 -13.48 7.18
C SER A 30 31.70 -13.31 8.27
N ASP A 31 31.96 -13.84 9.47
CA ASP A 31 31.02 -13.77 10.59
C ASP A 31 30.64 -12.31 10.91
N GLY A 32 29.34 -12.00 10.88
CA GLY A 32 28.75 -10.72 11.19
C GLY A 32 28.82 -9.66 10.08
N GLU A 33 29.39 -9.98 8.91
CA GLU A 33 29.64 -9.00 7.84
C GLU A 33 28.37 -8.33 7.31
N ASN A 34 27.25 -9.05 7.27
CA ASN A 34 25.99 -8.57 6.72
C ASN A 34 25.03 -8.02 7.79
N THR A 35 25.50 -7.79 9.03
CA THR A 35 24.63 -7.41 10.15
C THR A 35 23.94 -6.06 9.92
N ALA A 36 24.62 -5.10 9.29
CA ALA A 36 24.03 -3.78 9.03
C ALA A 36 22.91 -3.89 7.97
N GLU A 37 23.16 -4.62 6.89
CA GLU A 37 22.24 -4.89 5.79
C GLU A 37 21.02 -5.70 6.29
N PHE A 38 21.24 -6.74 7.10
CA PHE A 38 20.19 -7.50 7.75
C PHE A 38 19.24 -6.62 8.55
N ASN A 39 19.79 -5.76 9.42
CA ASN A 39 18.99 -4.84 10.23
C ASN A 39 18.20 -3.84 9.38
N ALA A 40 18.78 -3.39 8.26
CA ALA A 40 18.09 -2.50 7.33
C ALA A 40 16.92 -3.21 6.63
N ILE A 41 17.14 -4.40 6.08
CA ILE A 41 16.10 -5.19 5.42
C ILE A 41 14.99 -5.56 6.41
N CYS A 42 15.32 -5.98 7.63
CA CYS A 42 14.33 -6.27 8.66
C CYS A 42 13.45 -5.05 8.96
N LYS A 43 14.05 -3.86 9.14
CA LYS A 43 13.28 -2.62 9.34
C LYS A 43 12.36 -2.31 8.16
N LEU A 44 12.85 -2.47 6.93
CA LEU A 44 12.04 -2.28 5.72
C LEU A 44 10.87 -3.27 5.67
N MET A 45 11.10 -4.55 5.96
CA MET A 45 10.06 -5.57 6.00
C MET A 45 9.01 -5.30 7.08
N ARG A 46 9.42 -4.85 8.28
CA ARG A 46 8.48 -4.48 9.35
C ARG A 46 7.63 -3.27 8.97
N ALA A 47 8.24 -2.22 8.42
CA ALA A 47 7.51 -1.05 7.95
C ALA A 47 6.56 -1.40 6.79
N ALA A 48 6.97 -2.29 5.90
CA ALA A 48 6.13 -2.79 4.82
C ALA A 48 4.94 -3.60 5.32
N LEU A 49 5.13 -4.42 6.37
CA LEU A 49 4.08 -5.22 7.00
C LEU A 49 3.09 -4.35 7.78
N GLU A 50 3.56 -3.30 8.46
CA GLU A 50 2.71 -2.29 9.09
C GLU A 50 1.87 -1.56 8.03
N GLY A 51 2.49 -1.22 6.91
CA GLY A 51 1.83 -0.57 5.78
C GLY A 51 1.42 0.87 6.10
N PHE A 52 0.61 1.44 5.21
CA PHE A 52 -0.01 2.74 5.41
C PHE A 52 -1.45 2.59 5.92
N ASP A 53 -1.82 3.48 6.83
CA ASP A 53 -3.22 3.65 7.25
C ASP A 53 -4.08 4.08 6.05
N ILE A 54 -5.13 3.31 5.76
CA ILE A 54 -6.05 3.61 4.67
C ILE A 54 -7.01 4.72 5.14
N PRO A 55 -7.02 5.89 4.47
CA PRO A 55 -7.91 6.98 4.86
C PRO A 55 -9.38 6.62 4.60
N ALA A 56 -10.28 7.25 5.36
CA ALA A 56 -11.70 7.14 5.10
C ALA A 56 -12.03 7.72 3.70
N ALA A 57 -12.87 7.01 2.94
CA ALA A 57 -13.36 7.47 1.64
C ALA A 57 -14.54 8.45 1.75
N ASP A 58 -15.02 8.70 2.97
CA ASP A 58 -16.23 9.44 3.26
C ASP A 58 -15.93 10.88 3.67
N LEU A 59 -16.79 11.80 3.24
CA LEU A 59 -16.80 13.15 3.78
C LEU A 59 -17.05 13.13 5.29
N PRO A 60 -16.43 14.04 6.07
CA PRO A 60 -16.74 14.24 7.47
C PRO A 60 -18.24 14.54 7.68
N ALA A 61 -18.79 14.13 8.83
CA ALA A 61 -20.20 14.33 9.16
C ALA A 61 -20.63 15.80 9.01
N THR A 62 -19.80 16.73 9.49
CA THR A 62 -20.05 18.18 9.38
C THR A 62 -20.17 18.67 7.94
N ALA A 63 -19.37 18.13 7.02
CA ALA A 63 -19.45 18.46 5.60
C ALA A 63 -20.71 17.87 4.95
N LYS A 64 -21.09 16.63 5.34
CA LYS A 64 -22.34 15.99 4.91
C LYS A 64 -23.56 16.79 5.38
N GLU A 65 -23.59 17.22 6.63
CA GLU A 65 -24.66 18.04 7.23
C GLU A 65 -24.77 19.42 6.57
N ALA A 66 -23.64 20.09 6.34
CA ALA A 66 -23.62 21.38 5.65
C ALA A 66 -24.17 21.25 4.23
N PHE A 67 -23.74 20.24 3.47
CA PHE A 67 -24.26 20.00 2.13
C PHE A 67 -25.76 19.64 2.15
N ASN A 68 -26.20 18.82 3.10
CA ASN A 68 -27.61 18.48 3.26
C ASN A 68 -28.46 19.74 3.50
N SER A 69 -27.99 20.65 4.35
CA SER A 69 -28.67 21.92 4.61
C SER A 69 -28.78 22.79 3.34
N ILE A 70 -27.72 22.84 2.52
CA ILE A 70 -27.73 23.55 1.23
C ILE A 70 -28.69 22.86 0.24
N SER A 71 -28.74 21.53 0.24
CA SER A 71 -29.64 20.75 -0.61
C SER A 71 -31.11 20.98 -0.27
N VAL A 72 -31.45 20.99 1.03
CA VAL A 72 -32.80 21.32 1.51
C VAL A 72 -33.18 22.74 1.11
N ALA A 73 -32.27 23.71 1.27
CA ALA A 73 -32.52 25.09 0.82
C ALA A 73 -32.77 25.16 -0.70
N HIS A 74 -32.01 24.41 -1.50
CA HIS A 74 -32.19 24.33 -2.95
C HIS A 74 -33.55 23.74 -3.35
N GLN A 75 -34.02 22.70 -2.67
CA GLN A 75 -35.36 22.14 -2.91
C GLN A 75 -36.46 23.19 -2.67
N LEU A 76 -36.30 24.05 -1.67
CA LEU A 76 -37.21 25.16 -1.38
C LEU A 76 -37.12 26.32 -2.38
N ALA A 77 -36.10 26.30 -3.24
CA ALA A 77 -35.82 27.30 -4.26
C ALA A 77 -36.16 26.80 -5.68
N TYR A 78 -37.03 25.80 -5.82
CA TYR A 78 -37.48 25.28 -7.12
C TYR A 78 -38.39 26.25 -7.90
N ASP A 79 -38.25 26.23 -9.22
CA ASP A 79 -39.05 27.03 -10.16
C ASP A 79 -40.45 26.49 -10.36
N ASN A 80 -40.63 25.18 -10.33
CA ASN A 80 -41.92 24.54 -10.48
C ASN A 80 -42.60 24.32 -9.10
N PRO A 81 -43.74 24.99 -8.82
CA PRO A 81 -44.47 24.87 -7.57
C PRO A 81 -44.94 23.46 -7.25
N THR A 82 -45.28 22.67 -8.27
CA THR A 82 -45.78 21.30 -8.15
C THR A 82 -44.63 20.35 -7.82
N GLN A 83 -43.53 20.46 -8.56
CA GLN A 83 -42.31 19.67 -8.32
C GLN A 83 -41.75 19.92 -6.91
N MET A 84 -41.74 21.17 -6.47
CA MET A 84 -41.32 21.53 -5.12
C MET A 84 -42.22 20.88 -4.05
N GLU A 85 -43.53 20.88 -4.24
CA GLU A 85 -44.46 20.27 -3.27
C GLU A 85 -44.31 18.76 -3.17
N GLU A 86 -44.07 18.08 -4.29
CA GLU A 86 -43.82 16.64 -4.34
C GLU A 86 -42.52 16.28 -3.59
N GLU A 87 -41.44 17.00 -3.87
CA GLU A 87 -40.13 16.78 -3.23
C GLU A 87 -40.16 17.13 -1.72
N ILE A 88 -40.82 18.23 -1.33
CA ILE A 88 -41.01 18.57 0.08
C ILE A 88 -41.82 17.50 0.81
N LYS A 89 -42.87 16.94 0.19
CA LYS A 89 -43.67 15.85 0.77
C LYS A 89 -42.84 14.56 0.93
N HIS A 90 -41.94 14.28 -0.02
CA HIS A 90 -41.07 13.12 0.03
C HIS A 90 -40.03 13.23 1.16
N VAL A 91 -39.39 14.39 1.30
CA VAL A 91 -38.34 14.64 2.31
C VAL A 91 -38.93 14.91 3.70
N PHE A 92 -40.09 15.56 3.77
CA PHE A 92 -40.81 15.90 5.00
C PHE A 92 -42.25 15.36 4.94
N PRO A 93 -42.46 14.06 5.28
CA PRO A 93 -43.78 13.44 5.24
C PRO A 93 -44.78 14.14 6.15
N GLU A 94 -44.33 14.52 7.35
CA GLU A 94 -45.10 15.28 8.33
C GLU A 94 -45.31 16.73 7.87
N GLU A 95 -46.57 17.10 7.68
CA GLU A 95 -46.95 18.43 7.18
C GLU A 95 -46.51 19.58 8.09
N SER A 96 -46.53 19.39 9.41
CA SER A 96 -46.10 20.38 10.40
C SER A 96 -44.60 20.69 10.37
N LYS A 97 -43.79 19.81 9.75
CA LYS A 97 -42.34 19.96 9.61
C LYS A 97 -41.93 20.47 8.22
N ARG A 98 -42.89 20.63 7.29
CA ARG A 98 -42.60 21.10 5.93
C ARG A 98 -42.12 22.56 5.97
N PRO A 99 -40.99 22.89 5.31
CA PRO A 99 -40.52 24.26 5.29
C PRO A 99 -41.46 25.15 4.45
N ARG A 100 -41.54 26.44 4.78
CA ARG A 100 -42.37 27.40 4.04
C ARG A 100 -41.70 27.78 2.72
N ARG A 101 -42.54 28.03 1.71
CA ARG A 101 -42.11 28.52 0.40
C ARG A 101 -41.42 29.89 0.54
N LEU A 102 -40.43 30.14 -0.31
CA LEU A 102 -39.87 31.48 -0.47
C LEU A 102 -40.95 32.43 -1.04
N PRO A 103 -41.03 33.68 -0.54
CA PRO A 103 -41.99 34.65 -1.04
C PRO A 103 -41.73 35.02 -2.50
N GLN A 104 -42.76 35.36 -3.26
CA GLN A 104 -42.64 35.79 -4.67
C GLN A 104 -42.30 37.28 -4.83
N SER A 105 -41.77 37.92 -3.78
CA SER A 105 -41.29 39.30 -3.85
C SER A 105 -39.97 39.38 -4.63
N ALA A 106 -39.57 40.58 -5.06
CA ALA A 106 -38.27 40.78 -5.72
C ALA A 106 -37.09 40.22 -4.88
N HIS A 107 -37.16 40.36 -3.55
CA HIS A 107 -36.15 39.78 -2.65
C HIS A 107 -36.18 38.25 -2.61
N GLY A 108 -37.36 37.63 -2.65
CA GLY A 108 -37.47 36.17 -2.67
C GLY A 108 -36.99 35.56 -3.99
N ILE A 109 -37.23 36.23 -5.13
CA ILE A 109 -36.67 35.84 -6.44
C ILE A 109 -35.13 35.95 -6.42
N ALA A 110 -34.58 37.03 -5.86
CA ALA A 110 -33.13 37.19 -5.71
C ALA A 110 -32.52 36.11 -4.80
N ALA A 111 -33.15 35.81 -3.66
CA ALA A 111 -32.72 34.76 -2.74
C ALA A 111 -32.71 33.38 -3.40
N LYS A 112 -33.76 33.06 -4.17
CA LYS A 112 -33.87 31.83 -4.95
C LYS A 112 -32.69 31.65 -5.91
N LYS A 113 -32.36 32.70 -6.67
CA LYS A 113 -31.21 32.70 -7.58
C LYS A 113 -29.90 32.45 -6.84
N ALA A 114 -29.69 33.10 -5.70
CA ALA A 114 -28.50 32.93 -4.87
C ALA A 114 -28.38 31.51 -4.28
N ILE A 115 -29.49 30.94 -3.79
CA ILE A 115 -29.55 29.57 -3.28
C ILE A 115 -29.19 28.57 -4.37
N ASN A 116 -29.79 28.69 -5.57
CA ASN A 116 -29.54 27.78 -6.68
C ASN A 116 -28.08 27.87 -7.17
N ALA A 117 -27.51 29.08 -7.23
CA ALA A 117 -26.08 29.26 -7.54
C ALA A 117 -25.17 28.64 -6.48
N THR A 118 -25.50 28.82 -5.20
CA THR A 118 -24.75 28.25 -4.07
C THR A 118 -24.79 26.72 -4.10
N TYR A 119 -25.96 26.13 -4.36
CA TYR A 119 -26.11 24.68 -4.51
C TYR A 119 -25.28 24.14 -5.68
N ALA A 120 -25.37 24.77 -6.86
CA ALA A 120 -24.60 24.34 -8.03
C ALA A 120 -23.09 24.37 -7.78
N PHE A 121 -22.59 25.40 -7.08
CA PHE A 121 -21.18 25.48 -6.72
C PHE A 121 -20.79 24.48 -5.63
N SER A 122 -21.60 24.36 -4.58
CA SER A 122 -21.36 23.43 -3.47
C SER A 122 -21.39 21.97 -3.92
N LYS A 123 -22.26 21.63 -4.88
CA LYS A 123 -22.31 20.30 -5.51
C LYS A 123 -20.98 19.95 -6.19
N LYS A 124 -20.41 20.88 -6.96
CA LYS A 124 -19.09 20.68 -7.59
C LYS A 124 -17.97 20.48 -6.57
N ILE A 125 -18.00 21.23 -5.45
CA ILE A 125 -17.02 21.05 -4.37
C ILE A 125 -17.17 19.68 -3.73
N LYS A 126 -18.41 19.29 -3.39
CA LYS A 126 -18.72 17.98 -2.81
C LYS A 126 -18.21 16.85 -3.70
N GLU A 127 -18.58 16.86 -4.97
CA GLU A 127 -18.18 15.83 -5.94
C GLU A 127 -16.65 15.74 -6.06
N LYS A 128 -15.96 16.88 -6.13
CA LYS A 128 -14.49 16.91 -6.19
C LYS A 128 -13.86 16.36 -4.90
N ALA A 129 -14.40 16.70 -3.73
CA ALA A 129 -13.89 16.22 -2.46
C ALA A 129 -14.10 14.71 -2.30
N GLU A 130 -15.28 14.19 -2.65
CA GLU A 130 -15.57 12.74 -2.66
C GLU A 130 -14.64 11.99 -3.62
N GLN A 131 -14.41 12.55 -4.81
CA GLN A 131 -13.47 11.97 -5.77
C GLN A 131 -12.03 11.95 -5.21
N SER A 132 -11.56 13.03 -4.60
CA SER A 132 -10.22 13.09 -4.01
C SER A 132 -10.05 12.11 -2.85
N LEU A 133 -11.07 11.95 -1.99
CA LEU A 133 -11.04 10.97 -0.90
C LEU A 133 -10.98 9.53 -1.42
N ARG A 134 -11.77 9.22 -2.46
CA ARG A 134 -11.72 7.90 -3.11
C ARG A 134 -10.35 7.63 -3.73
N GLN A 135 -9.80 8.59 -4.48
CA GLN A 135 -8.48 8.46 -5.09
C GLN A 135 -7.37 8.30 -4.04
N ALA A 136 -7.45 9.04 -2.93
CA ALA A 136 -6.50 8.88 -1.83
C ALA A 136 -6.55 7.44 -1.28
N LYS A 137 -7.75 6.93 -0.96
CA LYS A 137 -7.94 5.55 -0.51
C LYS A 137 -7.35 4.53 -1.49
N GLU A 138 -7.69 4.63 -2.77
CA GLU A 138 -7.20 3.74 -3.82
C GLU A 138 -5.66 3.77 -3.93
N ASN A 139 -5.04 4.95 -3.80
CA ASN A 139 -3.58 5.09 -3.83
C ASN A 139 -2.91 4.44 -2.62
N PHE A 140 -3.47 4.58 -1.42
CA PHE A 140 -2.95 3.92 -0.22
C PHE A 140 -3.10 2.40 -0.28
N GLU A 141 -4.23 1.90 -0.80
CA GLU A 141 -4.42 0.46 -1.05
C GLU A 141 -3.42 -0.07 -2.09
N ALA A 142 -3.20 0.65 -3.18
CA ALA A 142 -2.21 0.29 -4.19
C ALA A 142 -0.76 0.33 -3.63
N ALA A 143 -0.44 1.31 -2.79
CA ALA A 143 0.86 1.39 -2.13
C ALA A 143 1.10 0.19 -1.20
N ASN A 144 0.11 -0.19 -0.39
CA ASN A 144 0.19 -1.38 0.46
C ASN A 144 0.36 -2.66 -0.36
N LYS A 145 -0.24 -2.74 -1.55
CA LYS A 145 -0.01 -3.85 -2.47
C LYS A 145 1.42 -3.93 -2.99
N LEU A 146 2.01 -2.78 -3.32
CA LEU A 146 3.41 -2.70 -3.74
C LEU A 146 4.36 -3.08 -2.60
N LEU A 147 4.04 -2.71 -1.35
CA LEU A 147 4.79 -3.14 -0.17
C LEU A 147 4.76 -4.67 0.00
N GLY A 148 3.58 -5.29 -0.12
CA GLY A 148 3.46 -6.75 -0.13
C GLY A 148 4.30 -7.38 -1.25
N ALA A 149 4.18 -6.84 -2.47
CA ALA A 149 4.90 -7.36 -3.63
C ALA A 149 6.42 -7.25 -3.46
N ALA A 150 6.92 -6.15 -2.89
CA ALA A 150 8.34 -5.99 -2.60
C ALA A 150 8.85 -7.00 -1.56
N VAL A 151 8.04 -7.35 -0.55
CA VAL A 151 8.48 -8.26 0.52
C VAL A 151 8.38 -9.73 0.10
N THR A 152 7.26 -10.13 -0.49
CA THR A 152 6.95 -11.55 -0.75
C THR A 152 6.75 -11.89 -2.22
N GLY A 153 6.89 -10.92 -3.13
CA GLY A 153 6.53 -11.08 -4.54
C GLY A 153 5.03 -10.99 -4.83
N LYS A 154 4.18 -10.87 -3.81
CA LYS A 154 2.70 -10.94 -3.94
C LYS A 154 2.05 -9.68 -3.40
N GLU A 155 0.98 -9.21 -4.05
CA GLU A 155 0.27 -7.97 -3.65
C GLU A 155 -0.27 -7.98 -2.21
N ALA A 156 -0.41 -9.13 -1.56
CA ALA A 156 -0.85 -9.22 -0.19
C ALA A 156 0.07 -10.15 0.60
N PHE A 157 0.34 -9.76 1.84
CA PHE A 157 0.99 -10.65 2.80
C PHE A 157 0.12 -11.89 3.02
N PRO A 158 0.70 -13.10 2.94
CA PRO A 158 0.01 -14.31 3.37
C PRO A 158 -0.49 -14.17 4.82
N ALA A 159 -1.66 -14.73 5.15
CA ALA A 159 -2.18 -14.66 6.52
C ALA A 159 -1.23 -15.31 7.56
N SER A 160 -0.36 -16.20 7.12
CA SER A 160 0.68 -16.85 7.93
C SER A 160 2.05 -16.16 7.83
N PHE A 161 2.10 -14.91 7.35
CA PHE A 161 3.34 -14.15 7.25
C PHE A 161 3.77 -13.70 8.65
N ASP A 162 4.84 -14.33 9.13
CA ASP A 162 5.43 -14.08 10.43
C ASP A 162 6.90 -14.54 10.41
N ASP A 163 7.56 -14.36 11.55
CA ASP A 163 8.98 -14.72 11.72
C ASP A 163 9.21 -16.23 11.73
N SER A 164 8.17 -17.05 11.81
CA SER A 164 8.29 -18.51 11.80
C SER A 164 8.47 -19.10 10.39
N GLY A 165 8.41 -18.25 9.35
CA GLY A 165 8.55 -18.68 7.95
C GLY A 165 7.41 -19.59 7.47
N ASN A 166 6.28 -19.66 8.18
CA ASN A 166 5.16 -20.55 7.84
C ASN A 166 4.51 -20.22 6.49
N PHE A 167 4.64 -18.97 6.05
CA PHE A 167 4.20 -18.47 4.75
C PHE A 167 5.00 -19.02 3.56
N LEU A 168 6.19 -19.61 3.80
CA LEU A 168 6.98 -20.16 2.70
C LEU A 168 6.21 -21.28 1.99
N PRO A 169 6.27 -21.33 0.65
CA PRO A 169 5.47 -22.24 -0.15
C PRO A 169 6.03 -23.66 -0.14
N THR A 170 5.15 -24.66 -0.32
CA THR A 170 5.53 -26.09 -0.41
C THR A 170 6.00 -26.50 -1.82
N ALA A 171 6.00 -25.56 -2.76
CA ALA A 171 6.41 -25.74 -4.14
C ALA A 171 7.24 -24.52 -4.57
N ALA A 172 7.92 -24.62 -5.72
CA ALA A 172 8.61 -23.48 -6.32
C ALA A 172 7.64 -22.32 -6.56
N ASP A 173 8.08 -21.11 -6.19
CA ASP A 173 7.26 -19.90 -6.22
C ASP A 173 8.00 -18.81 -6.97
N VAL A 174 7.51 -18.53 -8.18
CA VAL A 174 8.11 -17.56 -9.11
C VAL A 174 7.97 -16.13 -8.62
N GLU A 175 6.96 -15.85 -7.81
CA GLU A 175 6.71 -14.51 -7.26
C GLU A 175 7.76 -14.23 -6.18
N LEU A 176 7.98 -15.20 -5.29
CA LEU A 176 8.90 -15.07 -4.17
C LEU A 176 10.38 -15.21 -4.58
N PHE A 177 10.68 -16.09 -5.54
CA PHE A 177 12.06 -16.47 -5.88
C PHE A 177 12.44 -16.26 -7.36
N GLY A 178 11.56 -15.72 -8.19
CA GLY A 178 11.84 -15.51 -9.61
C GLY A 178 11.82 -16.79 -10.45
N ASN A 179 12.12 -16.65 -11.75
CA ASN A 179 11.91 -17.74 -12.72
C ASN A 179 13.07 -18.75 -12.74
N GLY A 180 12.73 -20.03 -12.65
CA GLY A 180 13.68 -21.14 -12.55
C GLY A 180 14.68 -20.91 -11.41
N PRO A 181 14.22 -20.80 -10.16
CA PRO A 181 15.02 -20.35 -9.03
C PRO A 181 16.13 -21.35 -8.71
N THR A 182 17.35 -20.83 -8.53
CA THR A 182 18.55 -21.58 -8.15
C THR A 182 19.39 -20.71 -7.23
N GLN A 183 20.30 -21.31 -6.46
CA GLN A 183 21.19 -20.55 -5.59
C GLN A 183 21.97 -19.47 -6.40
N GLN A 184 22.45 -19.81 -7.59
CA GLN A 184 23.21 -18.88 -8.44
C GLN A 184 22.38 -17.71 -8.95
N LYS A 185 21.11 -17.96 -9.30
CA LYS A 185 20.18 -16.92 -9.76
C LYS A 185 19.69 -16.03 -8.63
N ASN A 186 19.45 -16.60 -7.46
CA ASN A 186 18.82 -15.93 -6.33
C ASN A 186 19.83 -15.23 -5.42
N CYS A 187 20.98 -15.86 -5.17
CA CYS A 187 22.01 -15.38 -4.24
C CYS A 187 23.31 -14.95 -4.93
N GLY A 188 23.34 -14.99 -6.27
CA GLY A 188 24.53 -14.71 -7.06
C GLY A 188 25.50 -15.90 -7.15
N GLY A 189 26.50 -15.79 -8.02
CA GLY A 189 27.48 -16.84 -8.27
C GLY A 189 28.84 -16.29 -8.69
N THR A 190 29.89 -17.09 -8.49
CA THR A 190 31.27 -16.72 -8.86
C THR A 190 31.53 -17.05 -10.34
N GLY A 191 31.06 -16.21 -11.26
CA GLY A 191 31.35 -16.39 -12.69
C GLY A 191 30.83 -15.28 -13.60
N ALA A 192 31.49 -15.07 -14.73
CA ALA A 192 31.09 -14.13 -15.78
C ALA A 192 29.98 -14.66 -16.73
N GLY A 193 29.35 -15.78 -16.38
CA GLY A 193 28.25 -16.36 -17.16
C GLY A 193 26.95 -15.58 -16.96
N GLY A 194 26.13 -15.49 -18.02
CA GLY A 194 24.77 -14.97 -17.91
C GLY A 194 23.91 -15.88 -17.02
N GLY A 195 23.06 -15.30 -16.17
CA GLY A 195 22.20 -16.04 -15.25
C GLY A 195 22.51 -15.84 -13.76
N ASN A 196 23.69 -15.31 -13.42
CA ASN A 196 24.07 -15.11 -12.03
C ASN A 196 23.39 -13.86 -11.47
N GLY A 197 22.57 -14.04 -10.44
CA GLY A 197 21.84 -12.96 -9.81
C GLY A 197 20.59 -12.49 -10.55
N ASP A 198 20.11 -13.23 -11.56
CA ASP A 198 18.90 -12.87 -12.34
C ASP A 198 17.65 -12.65 -11.48
N ASN A 199 17.58 -13.27 -10.30
CA ASN A 199 16.46 -13.19 -9.37
C ASN A 199 16.80 -12.37 -8.11
N VAL A 200 17.96 -11.72 -8.03
CA VAL A 200 18.30 -10.83 -6.91
C VAL A 200 17.34 -9.63 -6.92
N GLY A 201 16.81 -9.27 -5.76
CA GLY A 201 15.85 -8.16 -5.64
C GLY A 201 14.42 -8.53 -6.03
N VAL A 202 14.13 -9.80 -6.36
CA VAL A 202 12.76 -10.23 -6.68
C VAL A 202 11.82 -10.09 -5.48
N SER A 203 12.33 -10.33 -4.28
CA SER A 203 11.62 -10.10 -3.02
C SER A 203 12.61 -9.91 -1.87
N LEU A 204 12.23 -9.12 -0.85
CA LEU A 204 13.08 -8.95 0.33
C LEU A 204 13.26 -10.25 1.12
N VAL A 205 12.28 -11.15 1.12
CA VAL A 205 12.44 -12.48 1.74
C VAL A 205 13.52 -13.30 1.04
N ASN A 206 13.54 -13.30 -0.31
CA ASN A 206 14.59 -13.97 -1.07
C ASN A 206 15.96 -13.38 -0.73
N ASP A 207 16.06 -12.05 -0.76
CA ASP A 207 17.33 -11.36 -0.51
C ASP A 207 17.82 -11.61 0.91
N LEU A 208 16.93 -11.61 1.90
CA LEU A 208 17.25 -11.90 3.30
C LEU A 208 17.77 -13.33 3.48
N LEU A 209 17.15 -14.31 2.83
CA LEU A 209 17.61 -15.70 2.85
C LEU A 209 19.01 -15.84 2.24
N CYS A 210 19.25 -15.20 1.10
CA CYS A 210 20.55 -15.22 0.44
C CYS A 210 21.64 -14.47 1.23
N LEU A 211 21.27 -13.39 1.91
CA LEU A 211 22.20 -12.57 2.68
C LEU A 211 22.63 -13.25 3.98
N CYS A 212 21.73 -13.98 4.63
CA CYS A 212 21.90 -14.40 6.02
C CYS A 212 21.77 -15.91 6.27
N ALA A 213 20.91 -16.60 5.52
CA ALA A 213 20.52 -17.97 5.81
C ALA A 213 21.32 -19.02 5.02
N ILE A 214 21.82 -18.65 3.84
CA ILE A 214 22.52 -19.54 2.91
C ILE A 214 24.01 -19.20 2.90
N SER A 215 24.87 -20.14 3.29
CA SER A 215 26.32 -19.94 3.29
C SER A 215 27.07 -21.15 2.72
N GLN A 216 28.31 -20.93 2.28
CA GLN A 216 29.22 -22.01 1.92
C GLN A 216 29.51 -22.90 3.14
N GLY A 217 29.14 -24.18 3.07
CA GLY A 217 29.32 -25.16 4.14
C GLY A 217 28.39 -24.99 5.35
N GLY A 218 27.36 -24.14 5.26
CA GLY A 218 26.28 -24.02 6.27
C GLY A 218 26.73 -23.73 7.71
N SER A 219 27.89 -23.08 7.91
CA SER A 219 28.46 -22.84 9.23
C SER A 219 28.84 -21.39 9.51
N GLN A 220 28.75 -20.52 8.51
CA GLN A 220 29.10 -19.11 8.66
C GLN A 220 27.97 -18.34 9.34
N LYS A 221 28.31 -17.37 10.18
CA LYS A 221 27.34 -16.49 10.84
C LYS A 221 27.23 -15.18 10.06
N LEU A 222 26.72 -15.24 8.83
CA LEU A 222 26.75 -14.09 7.91
C LEU A 222 26.05 -12.85 8.49
N CYS A 223 24.96 -13.05 9.23
CA CYS A 223 24.20 -11.99 9.88
C CYS A 223 24.22 -12.19 11.41
N ALA A 224 24.85 -11.25 12.11
CA ALA A 224 25.08 -11.28 13.55
C ALA A 224 25.74 -12.59 14.04
N ASN A 225 25.18 -13.22 15.08
CA ASN A 225 25.75 -14.38 15.77
C ASN A 225 25.02 -15.70 15.47
N VAL A 226 24.04 -15.70 14.56
CA VAL A 226 23.27 -16.89 14.18
C VAL A 226 23.93 -17.57 13.00
N GLN A 227 24.15 -18.88 13.14
CA GLN A 227 24.71 -19.72 12.09
C GLN A 227 23.72 -19.84 10.94
N ALA A 228 24.17 -19.60 9.71
CA ALA A 228 23.46 -19.96 8.51
C ALA A 228 23.10 -21.44 8.57
N THR A 229 21.82 -21.78 8.43
CA THR A 229 21.36 -23.18 8.61
C THR A 229 21.21 -23.91 7.28
N ALA A 230 21.44 -23.22 6.17
CA ALA A 230 21.41 -23.80 4.83
C ALA A 230 22.82 -23.77 4.20
N ASP A 231 23.32 -24.95 3.83
CA ASP A 231 24.49 -25.05 2.95
C ASP A 231 24.07 -24.76 1.50
N GLU A 232 24.83 -23.89 0.83
CA GLU A 232 24.61 -23.51 -0.57
C GLU A 232 24.49 -24.71 -1.52
N SER A 233 25.18 -25.82 -1.20
CA SER A 233 25.21 -27.03 -2.03
C SER A 233 23.92 -27.88 -1.94
N GLY A 234 23.13 -27.69 -0.87
CA GLY A 234 21.96 -28.51 -0.56
C GLY A 234 20.61 -27.83 -0.79
N ILE A 235 20.59 -26.53 -1.08
CA ILE A 235 19.34 -25.79 -1.26
C ILE A 235 18.71 -26.03 -2.63
N THR A 236 17.45 -26.44 -2.60
CA THR A 236 16.55 -26.46 -3.75
C THR A 236 15.34 -25.56 -3.48
N TYR A 237 14.94 -24.78 -4.48
CA TYR A 237 13.75 -23.93 -4.38
C TYR A 237 12.47 -24.71 -4.71
N SER A 238 12.53 -26.05 -4.73
CA SER A 238 11.41 -26.92 -5.10
C SER A 238 10.42 -27.13 -3.95
N ASN A 239 10.88 -27.03 -2.69
CA ASN A 239 10.05 -27.03 -1.49
C ASN A 239 10.61 -26.07 -0.41
N PRO A 240 10.50 -24.75 -0.62
CA PRO A 240 11.03 -23.73 0.29
C PRO A 240 10.55 -23.90 1.74
N LYS A 241 9.31 -24.35 1.96
CA LYS A 241 8.76 -24.58 3.30
C LYS A 241 9.52 -25.63 4.11
N SER A 242 10.07 -26.64 3.47
CA SER A 242 10.86 -27.67 4.16
C SER A 242 12.30 -27.23 4.39
N GLU A 243 12.90 -26.59 3.39
CA GLU A 243 14.35 -26.35 3.36
C GLU A 243 14.75 -24.98 3.94
N LEU A 244 13.96 -23.94 3.66
CA LEU A 244 14.30 -22.55 3.99
C LEU A 244 13.55 -22.01 5.21
N LYS A 245 12.49 -22.68 5.66
CA LYS A 245 11.69 -22.23 6.82
C LYS A 245 12.50 -22.14 8.11
N THR A 246 13.24 -23.19 8.45
CA THR A 246 14.07 -23.19 9.66
C THR A 246 15.12 -22.08 9.59
N ALA A 247 15.67 -21.86 8.40
CA ALA A 247 16.69 -20.84 8.19
C ALA A 247 16.14 -19.43 8.32
N PHE A 248 14.99 -19.15 7.69
CA PHE A 248 14.25 -17.90 7.90
C PHE A 248 13.92 -17.68 9.38
N THR A 249 13.40 -18.71 10.05
CA THR A 249 13.03 -18.61 11.48
C THR A 249 14.21 -18.22 12.35
N ASN A 250 15.37 -18.84 12.11
CA ASN A 250 16.55 -18.61 12.92
C ASN A 250 17.12 -17.19 12.71
N ILE A 251 17.15 -16.69 11.48
CA ILE A 251 17.66 -15.34 11.22
C ILE A 251 16.70 -14.26 11.74
N MET A 252 15.38 -14.49 11.68
CA MET A 252 14.39 -13.54 12.18
C MET A 252 14.33 -13.47 13.71
N ALA A 253 14.99 -14.40 14.41
CA ALA A 253 15.10 -14.42 15.87
C ALA A 253 16.30 -13.61 16.43
N ILE A 254 17.11 -13.00 15.55
CA ILE A 254 18.21 -12.07 15.90
C ILE A 254 17.61 -10.74 16.38
#